data_AF-A0A2T4CSL1-F1
#
_entry.id   AF-A0A2T4CSL1-F1
#
_cell.length_a   1.000
_cell.length_b   1.000
_cell.length_c   1.000
_cell.angle_alpha   90.00
_cell.angle_beta   90.00
_cell.angle_gamma   90.00
#
_symmetry.space_group_name_H-M   'P 1'
#
loop_
_entity.id
_entity.type
_entity.pdbx_description
1 polymer ?
#
loop_
_entity_poly.entity_id
_entity_poly.type
_entity_poly.pdbx_seq_one_letter_code
_entity_poly.pdbx_strand_id
1 'polypeptide(L)'
;SWKALTLQLLRCGKCKPECTTHVPRANLYYSPRDKILGTGLIMEAFLYEEQTRRGISVRHFEEMNDVADHCTVCHRCLNPCPVNIDFGDVSMKLRAVLKKQGKRHVNLGTWSSMAYLNATDPFTVKIMHKTMIQMGFKAQRLAHSAAKYLGLLANKKKKPPLPTTGKTPLREQVVHFVKKPMPGNLPTRTTRGMLGLEDDKMVPILRVPNKVSEDSDAVFYFPGCGSERLFSQ
;
A
#
# COMPACT_ATOMS: atom_id res chain seq x y z
N SER A 1 9.17 -15.58 -20.12
CA SER A 1 10.60 -15.30 -20.38
C SER A 1 11.02 -14.06 -19.59
N TRP A 2 11.73 -14.21 -18.47
CA TRP A 2 12.17 -13.08 -17.63
C TRP A 2 13.37 -12.33 -18.23
N LYS A 3 14.22 -13.02 -19.00
CA LYS A 3 15.36 -12.42 -19.71
C LYS A 3 14.94 -11.32 -20.68
N ALA A 4 13.77 -11.44 -21.31
CA ALA A 4 13.27 -10.41 -22.23
C ALA A 4 12.95 -9.08 -21.52
N LEU A 5 12.49 -9.13 -20.26
CA LEU A 5 11.99 -7.96 -19.53
C LEU A 5 13.10 -7.08 -18.94
N THR A 6 14.26 -7.66 -18.63
CA THR A 6 15.42 -6.95 -18.07
C THR A 6 16.40 -6.44 -19.13
N LEU A 7 16.59 -7.17 -20.24
CA LEU A 7 17.52 -6.79 -21.31
C LEU A 7 17.01 -5.65 -22.23
N GLN A 8 15.69 -5.48 -22.37
CA GLN A 8 15.09 -4.46 -23.24
C GLN A 8 14.95 -3.07 -22.59
N LEU A 9 15.52 -2.86 -21.39
CA LEU A 9 15.41 -1.57 -20.73
C LEU A 9 16.37 -0.55 -21.36
N LEU A 10 15.89 0.15 -22.40
CA LEU A 10 16.47 1.43 -22.81
C LEU A 10 16.50 2.35 -21.58
N ARG A 11 17.70 2.73 -21.14
CA ARG A 11 17.99 3.52 -19.92
C ARG A 11 17.48 4.98 -20.00
N CYS A 12 16.30 5.21 -20.58
CA CYS A 12 15.73 6.51 -20.93
C CYS A 12 15.23 7.33 -19.74
N GLY A 13 14.77 6.71 -18.66
CA GLY A 13 14.34 7.42 -17.44
C GLY A 13 13.01 8.19 -17.53
N LYS A 14 12.21 8.02 -18.59
CA LYS A 14 10.92 8.71 -18.76
C LYS A 14 9.90 8.42 -17.65
N CYS A 15 10.00 7.25 -17.01
CA CYS A 15 9.12 6.84 -15.91
C CYS A 15 9.45 7.48 -14.55
N LYS A 16 10.54 8.24 -14.42
CA LYS A 16 10.97 8.86 -13.16
C LYS A 16 9.94 9.87 -12.59
N PRO A 17 9.50 10.91 -13.32
CA PRO A 17 8.60 11.93 -12.77
C PRO A 17 7.19 11.40 -12.44
N GLU A 18 6.72 10.37 -13.14
CA GLU A 18 5.36 9.83 -12.98
C GLU A 18 5.20 8.94 -11.73
N CYS A 19 6.31 8.46 -11.17
CA CYS A 19 6.27 7.52 -10.07
C CYS A 19 6.01 8.21 -8.73
N THR A 20 4.89 7.91 -8.08
CA THR A 20 4.52 8.49 -6.78
C THR A 20 5.47 8.12 -5.65
N THR A 21 6.21 7.02 -5.80
CA THR A 21 7.21 6.57 -4.81
C THR A 21 8.59 7.15 -5.08
N HIS A 22 8.81 7.87 -6.19
CA HIS A 22 10.08 8.50 -6.49
C HIS A 22 10.05 9.98 -6.08
N VAL A 23 10.95 10.33 -5.18
CA VAL A 23 11.23 11.65 -4.65
C VAL A 23 12.73 11.90 -4.89
N PRO A 24 13.12 12.66 -5.93
CA PRO A 24 14.51 12.80 -6.36
C PRO A 24 15.50 13.19 -5.25
N ARG A 25 15.05 14.00 -4.27
CA ARG A 25 15.89 14.45 -3.15
C ARG A 25 16.08 13.41 -2.03
N ALA A 26 15.15 12.46 -1.89
CA ALA A 26 15.14 11.50 -0.79
C ALA A 26 15.53 10.09 -1.23
N ASN A 27 15.25 9.71 -2.49
CA ASN A 27 15.29 8.30 -2.85
C ASN A 27 15.68 8.09 -4.32
N LEU A 28 16.82 8.68 -4.69
CA LEU A 28 17.34 8.67 -6.07
C LEU A 28 17.32 7.27 -6.72
N TYR A 29 17.66 6.23 -5.95
CA TYR A 29 17.72 4.83 -6.41
C TYR A 29 16.36 4.12 -6.53
N TYR A 30 15.28 4.70 -6.03
CA TYR A 30 13.93 4.10 -6.06
C TYR A 30 13.08 4.62 -7.21
N SER A 31 13.69 4.98 -8.33
CA SER A 31 12.93 5.25 -9.55
C SER A 31 12.47 3.94 -10.21
N PRO A 32 11.35 3.89 -10.97
CA PRO A 32 10.91 2.65 -11.59
C PRO A 32 11.98 2.00 -12.48
N ARG A 33 12.76 2.83 -13.19
CA ARG A 33 13.91 2.38 -13.99
C ARG A 33 14.94 1.67 -13.11
N ASP A 34 15.37 2.33 -12.04
CA ASP A 34 16.44 1.82 -11.18
C ASP A 34 15.99 0.59 -10.39
N LYS A 35 14.69 0.50 -10.03
CA LYS A 35 14.09 -0.69 -9.43
C LYS A 35 14.05 -1.89 -10.38
N ILE A 36 13.74 -1.69 -11.67
CA ILE A 36 13.80 -2.76 -12.68
C ILE A 36 15.24 -3.25 -12.85
N LEU A 37 16.20 -2.32 -12.96
CA LEU A 37 17.62 -2.67 -13.06
C LEU A 37 18.12 -3.42 -11.81
N GLY A 38 17.78 -2.90 -10.62
CA GLY A 38 18.12 -3.53 -9.34
C GLY A 38 17.52 -4.94 -9.22
N THR A 39 16.27 -5.12 -9.63
CA THR A 39 15.64 -6.45 -9.68
C THR A 39 16.42 -7.40 -10.60
N GLY A 40 16.84 -6.93 -11.79
CA GLY A 40 17.65 -7.73 -12.71
C GLY A 40 18.98 -8.16 -12.12
N LEU A 41 19.70 -7.23 -11.47
CA LEU A 41 20.98 -7.50 -10.80
C LEU A 41 20.83 -8.49 -9.63
N ILE A 42 19.78 -8.32 -8.83
CA ILE A 42 19.46 -9.26 -7.73
C ILE A 42 19.18 -10.66 -8.29
N MET A 43 18.39 -10.76 -9.36
CA MET A 43 18.09 -12.05 -10.00
C MET A 43 19.34 -12.71 -10.59
N GLU A 44 20.24 -11.93 -11.18
CA GLU A 44 21.53 -12.43 -11.68
C GLU A 44 22.40 -12.96 -10.53
N ALA A 45 22.44 -12.26 -9.40
CA ALA A 45 23.13 -12.74 -8.21
C ALA A 45 22.55 -14.06 -7.68
N PHE A 46 21.22 -14.21 -7.65
CA PHE A 46 20.58 -15.49 -7.32
C PHE A 46 20.98 -16.61 -8.28
N LEU A 47 20.96 -16.35 -9.59
CA LEU A 47 21.33 -17.34 -10.61
C LEU A 47 22.80 -17.76 -10.47
N TYR A 48 23.69 -16.82 -10.17
CA TYR A 48 25.10 -17.11 -9.94
C TYR A 48 25.30 -17.97 -8.68
N GLU A 49 24.66 -17.63 -7.56
CA GLU A 49 24.82 -18.38 -6.31
C GLU A 49 24.26 -19.81 -6.41
N GLU A 50 23.09 -19.98 -7.05
CA GLU A 50 22.51 -21.31 -7.32
C GLU A 50 23.45 -22.19 -8.13
N GLN A 51 24.14 -21.63 -9.13
CA GLN A 51 25.14 -22.38 -9.92
C GLN A 51 26.33 -22.84 -9.07
N THR A 52 26.69 -22.12 -8.00
CA THR A 52 27.83 -22.46 -7.14
C THR A 52 27.53 -23.48 -6.04
N ARG A 53 26.27 -23.95 -5.89
CA ARG A 53 25.82 -24.93 -4.88
C ARG A 53 26.11 -24.58 -3.40
N ARG A 54 26.46 -23.33 -3.08
CA ARG A 54 26.75 -22.89 -1.69
C ARG A 54 25.51 -22.43 -0.91
N GLY A 55 24.34 -22.52 -1.52
CA GLY A 55 23.10 -21.97 -0.98
C GLY A 55 22.98 -20.48 -1.27
N ILE A 56 21.74 -19.99 -1.18
CA ILE A 56 21.39 -18.61 -1.49
C ILE A 56 21.56 -17.72 -0.26
N SER A 57 22.21 -16.57 -0.42
CA SER A 57 22.34 -15.57 0.63
C SER A 57 20.98 -14.96 1.03
N VAL A 58 20.74 -14.87 2.34
CA VAL A 58 19.55 -14.20 2.91
C VAL A 58 19.50 -12.71 2.50
N ARG A 59 20.67 -12.10 2.30
CA ARG A 59 20.78 -10.69 1.91
C ARG A 59 20.07 -10.38 0.59
N HIS A 60 20.12 -11.29 -0.39
CA HIS A 60 19.43 -11.07 -1.68
C HIS A 60 17.91 -11.03 -1.50
N PHE A 61 17.36 -11.80 -0.56
CA PHE A 61 15.95 -11.72 -0.21
C PHE A 61 15.60 -10.40 0.48
N GLU A 62 16.47 -9.87 1.34
CA GLU A 62 16.26 -8.58 1.99
C GLU A 62 16.22 -7.43 0.98
N GLU A 63 17.17 -7.39 0.05
CA GLU A 63 17.20 -6.41 -1.04
C GLU A 63 15.98 -6.54 -1.96
N MET A 64 15.58 -7.77 -2.29
CA MET A 64 14.38 -8.01 -3.10
C MET A 64 13.10 -7.55 -2.36
N ASN A 65 13.01 -7.76 -1.05
CA ASN A 65 11.90 -7.25 -0.25
C ASN A 65 11.85 -5.73 -0.27
N ASP A 66 13.01 -5.07 -0.13
CA ASP A 66 13.10 -3.62 -0.10
C ASP A 66 12.65 -3.00 -1.43
N VAL A 67 13.12 -3.53 -2.57
CA VAL A 67 12.66 -3.09 -3.91
C VAL A 67 11.15 -3.34 -4.09
N ALA A 68 10.65 -4.49 -3.62
CA ALA A 68 9.25 -4.86 -3.74
C ALA A 68 8.33 -3.99 -2.86
N ASP A 69 8.82 -3.51 -1.71
CA ASP A 69 8.05 -2.68 -0.76
C ASP A 69 7.98 -1.21 -1.19
N HIS A 70 8.96 -0.74 -1.94
CA HIS A 70 8.97 0.60 -2.52
C HIS A 70 8.11 0.71 -3.79
N CYS A 71 6.92 0.09 -3.83
CA CYS A 71 5.98 0.19 -4.93
C CYS A 71 4.54 0.28 -4.43
N THR A 72 3.80 1.29 -4.85
CA THR A 72 2.37 1.44 -4.55
C THR A 72 1.46 0.69 -5.53
N VAL A 73 2.04 0.07 -6.57
CA VAL A 73 1.28 -0.62 -7.64
C VAL A 73 0.26 0.32 -8.30
N CYS A 74 0.71 1.55 -8.63
CA CYS A 74 -0.13 2.56 -9.26
C CYS A 74 -0.14 2.53 -10.79
N HIS A 75 0.69 1.68 -11.42
CA HIS A 75 0.82 1.49 -12.88
C HIS A 75 1.18 2.73 -13.72
N ARG A 76 1.38 3.91 -13.09
CA ARG A 76 1.76 5.15 -13.80
C ARG A 76 3.09 5.07 -14.55
N CYS A 77 3.94 4.09 -14.23
CA CYS A 77 5.19 3.86 -14.94
C CYS A 77 5.01 3.26 -16.34
N LEU A 78 3.84 2.69 -16.65
CA LEU A 78 3.56 2.03 -17.93
C LEU A 78 3.47 3.03 -19.08
N ASN A 79 2.59 4.03 -18.97
CA ASN A 79 2.31 5.02 -20.03
C ASN A 79 3.56 5.74 -20.60
N PRO A 80 4.51 6.24 -19.78
CA PRO A 80 5.71 6.92 -20.31
C PRO A 80 6.78 5.96 -20.85
N CYS A 81 6.60 4.64 -20.74
CA CYS A 81 7.62 3.65 -21.06
C CYS A 81 7.58 3.28 -22.56
N PRO A 82 8.65 3.55 -23.34
CA PRO A 82 8.66 3.29 -24.79
C PRO A 82 8.64 1.79 -25.16
N VAL A 83 8.89 0.92 -24.18
CA VAL A 83 8.96 -0.54 -24.34
C VAL A 83 7.86 -1.25 -23.54
N ASN A 84 6.84 -0.52 -23.08
CA ASN A 84 5.66 -1.06 -22.38
C ASN A 84 5.98 -1.93 -21.15
N ILE A 85 6.99 -1.55 -20.36
CA ILE A 85 7.33 -2.25 -19.12
C ILE A 85 6.54 -1.65 -17.95
N ASP A 86 5.79 -2.51 -17.25
CA ASP A 86 5.10 -2.17 -16.02
C ASP A 86 5.83 -2.68 -14.77
N PHE A 87 6.36 -1.75 -13.97
CA PHE A 87 6.99 -2.12 -12.71
C PHE A 87 5.98 -2.54 -11.63
N GLY A 88 4.71 -2.14 -11.74
CA GLY A 88 3.63 -2.61 -10.87
C GLY A 88 3.50 -4.13 -10.94
N ASP A 89 3.43 -4.67 -12.16
CA ASP A 89 3.35 -6.12 -12.41
C ASP A 89 4.60 -6.85 -11.93
N VAL A 90 5.78 -6.28 -12.17
CA VAL A 90 7.05 -6.84 -11.68
C VAL A 90 7.02 -6.91 -10.15
N SER A 91 6.62 -5.84 -9.47
CA SER A 91 6.54 -5.79 -8.01
C SER A 91 5.55 -6.82 -7.45
N MET A 92 4.39 -7.01 -8.09
CA MET A 92 3.43 -8.04 -7.69
C MET A 92 4.04 -9.45 -7.79
N LYS A 93 4.74 -9.75 -8.89
CA LYS A 93 5.41 -11.04 -9.07
C LYS A 93 6.53 -11.25 -8.04
N LEU A 94 7.33 -10.22 -7.75
CA LEU A 94 8.35 -10.28 -6.71
C LEU A 94 7.74 -10.60 -5.34
N ARG A 95 6.67 -9.90 -4.96
CA ARG A 95 5.96 -10.16 -3.69
C ARG A 95 5.41 -11.59 -3.63
N ALA A 96 4.87 -12.10 -4.73
CA ALA A 96 4.36 -13.47 -4.82
C ALA A 96 5.47 -14.51 -4.64
N VAL A 97 6.63 -14.31 -5.29
CA VAL A 97 7.80 -15.20 -5.14
C VAL A 97 8.32 -15.19 -3.70
N LEU A 98 8.53 -14.00 -3.12
CA LEU A 98 8.97 -13.85 -1.73
C LEU A 98 8.02 -14.51 -0.73
N LYS A 99 6.71 -14.40 -0.98
CA LYS A 99 5.68 -15.05 -0.15
C LYS A 99 5.74 -16.58 -0.30
N LYS A 100 5.85 -17.11 -1.52
CA LYS A 100 5.94 -18.55 -1.80
C LYS A 100 7.17 -19.18 -1.15
N GLN A 101 8.29 -18.46 -1.10
CA GLN A 101 9.53 -18.92 -0.47
C GLN A 101 9.57 -18.70 1.05
N GLY A 102 8.54 -18.07 1.64
CA GLY A 102 8.51 -17.77 3.08
C GLY A 102 9.55 -16.73 3.52
N LYS A 103 10.08 -15.92 2.60
CA LYS A 103 11.11 -14.89 2.87
C LYS A 103 10.56 -13.46 2.82
N ARG A 104 9.24 -13.29 2.80
CA ARG A 104 8.59 -11.98 2.78
C ARG A 104 8.65 -11.32 4.16
N HIS A 105 8.96 -10.02 4.23
CA HIS A 105 8.86 -9.26 5.47
C HIS A 105 7.42 -9.27 6.01
N VAL A 106 7.29 -9.58 7.30
CA VAL A 106 6.04 -9.47 8.03
C VAL A 106 5.88 -8.05 8.56
N ASN A 107 4.78 -7.40 8.20
CA ASN A 107 4.41 -6.09 8.74
C ASN A 107 3.03 -6.23 9.39
N LEU A 108 2.97 -5.99 10.71
CA LEU A 108 1.74 -6.09 11.49
C LEU A 108 0.63 -5.18 10.95
N GLY A 109 0.97 -3.97 10.49
CA GLY A 109 0.00 -3.04 9.92
C GLY A 109 -0.57 -3.52 8.59
N THR A 110 0.28 -4.10 7.72
CA THR A 110 -0.20 -4.72 6.47
C THR A 110 -1.06 -5.94 6.77
N TRP A 111 -0.63 -6.79 7.71
CA TRP A 111 -1.39 -7.97 8.10
C TRP A 111 -2.75 -7.61 8.69
N SER A 112 -2.82 -6.64 9.62
CA SER A 112 -4.09 -6.20 10.20
C SER A 112 -5.01 -5.56 9.18
N SER A 113 -4.45 -4.79 8.23
CA SER A 113 -5.22 -4.19 7.14
C SER A 113 -5.78 -5.26 6.21
N MET A 114 -4.98 -6.27 5.86
CA MET A 114 -5.46 -7.40 5.05
C MET A 114 -6.49 -8.25 5.79
N ALA A 115 -6.31 -8.48 7.09
CA ALA A 115 -7.31 -9.14 7.93
C ALA A 115 -8.63 -8.34 7.95
N TYR A 116 -8.54 -7.02 8.08
CA TYR A 116 -9.71 -6.15 8.03
C TYR A 116 -10.40 -6.18 6.67
N LEU A 117 -9.66 -6.21 5.57
CA LEU A 117 -10.22 -6.22 4.21
C LEU A 117 -10.79 -7.59 3.81
N ASN A 118 -10.21 -8.68 4.31
CA ASN A 118 -10.65 -10.04 4.02
C ASN A 118 -11.78 -10.54 4.92
N ALA A 119 -12.08 -9.85 6.03
CA ALA A 119 -13.23 -10.19 6.88
C ALA A 119 -14.55 -10.07 6.10
N THR A 120 -15.38 -11.10 6.11
CA THR A 120 -16.68 -11.17 5.43
C THR A 120 -17.86 -10.96 6.39
N ASP A 121 -17.69 -11.38 7.64
CA ASP A 121 -18.70 -11.29 8.68
C ASP A 121 -19.00 -9.83 9.09
N PRO A 122 -20.27 -9.37 9.02
CA PRO A 122 -20.67 -8.01 9.37
C PRO A 122 -20.28 -7.58 10.79
N PHE A 123 -20.41 -8.49 11.76
CA PHE A 123 -20.09 -8.21 13.16
C PHE A 123 -18.59 -7.99 13.36
N THR A 124 -17.77 -8.85 12.78
CA THR A 124 -16.31 -8.73 12.77
C THR A 124 -15.87 -7.41 12.13
N VAL A 125 -16.42 -7.06 10.97
CA VAL A 125 -16.11 -5.79 10.29
C VAL A 125 -16.48 -4.59 11.17
N LYS A 126 -17.64 -4.62 11.83
CA LYS A 126 -18.10 -3.54 12.73
C LYS A 126 -17.19 -3.35 13.93
N ILE A 127 -16.75 -4.44 14.57
CA ILE A 127 -15.78 -4.40 15.66
C ILE A 127 -14.46 -3.82 15.18
N MET A 128 -13.90 -4.38 14.11
CA MET A 128 -12.61 -3.93 13.56
C MET A 128 -12.65 -2.46 13.12
N HIS A 129 -13.75 -2.01 12.51
CA HIS A 129 -13.93 -0.61 12.13
C HIS A 129 -13.92 0.31 13.37
N LYS A 130 -14.65 -0.05 14.42
CA LYS A 130 -14.72 0.73 15.67
C LYS A 130 -13.37 0.78 16.38
N THR A 131 -12.67 -0.34 16.48
CA THR A 131 -11.39 -0.43 17.20
C THR A 131 -10.23 0.18 16.39
N MET A 132 -10.05 -0.25 15.14
CA MET A 132 -8.90 0.15 14.33
C MET A 132 -9.04 1.58 13.80
N ILE A 133 -10.21 1.94 13.27
CA ILE A 133 -10.41 3.24 12.63
C ILE A 133 -10.83 4.28 13.67
N GLN A 134 -11.95 4.08 14.36
CA GLN A 134 -12.48 5.14 15.22
C GLN A 134 -11.63 5.38 16.47
N MET A 135 -11.34 4.32 17.22
CA MET A 135 -10.51 4.43 18.42
C MET A 135 -9.05 4.71 18.05
N GLY A 136 -8.49 3.99 17.06
CA GLY A 136 -7.12 4.21 16.60
C GLY A 136 -6.86 5.64 16.12
N PHE A 137 -7.77 6.24 15.33
CA PHE A 137 -7.58 7.60 14.82
C PHE A 137 -7.81 8.65 15.91
N LYS A 138 -8.74 8.40 16.85
CA LYS A 138 -8.89 9.26 18.04
C LYS A 138 -7.63 9.21 18.91
N ALA A 139 -7.09 8.03 19.18
CA ALA A 139 -5.87 7.85 19.96
C ALA A 139 -4.66 8.54 19.30
N GLN A 140 -4.47 8.39 17.99
CA GLN A 140 -3.39 9.05 17.26
C GLN A 140 -3.52 10.58 17.29
N ARG A 141 -4.74 11.12 17.20
CA ARG A 141 -4.97 12.55 17.32
C ARG A 141 -4.69 13.07 18.73
N LEU A 142 -5.06 12.32 19.77
CA LEU A 142 -4.72 12.67 21.15
C LEU A 142 -3.20 12.67 21.35
N ALA A 143 -2.50 11.65 20.84
CA ALA A 143 -1.04 11.58 20.87
C ALA A 143 -0.40 12.76 20.12
N HIS A 144 -0.92 13.13 18.95
CA HIS A 144 -0.47 14.30 18.20
C HIS A 144 -0.66 15.60 19.00
N SER A 145 -1.84 15.80 19.59
CA SER A 145 -2.14 16.97 20.41
C SER A 145 -1.26 17.05 21.67
N ALA A 146 -1.04 15.93 22.36
CA ALA A 146 -0.14 15.86 23.51
C ALA A 146 1.31 16.16 23.12
N ALA A 147 1.80 15.57 22.03
CA ALA A 147 3.15 15.84 21.52
C ALA A 147 3.33 17.28 21.03
N LYS A 148 2.25 17.92 20.55
CA LYS A 148 2.24 19.35 20.20
C LYS A 148 2.32 20.22 21.45
N TYR A 149 1.53 19.89 22.49
CA TYR A 149 1.51 20.63 23.76
C TYR A 149 2.86 20.55 24.49
N LEU A 150 3.49 19.36 24.50
CA LEU A 150 4.80 19.13 25.10
C LEU A 150 5.98 19.72 24.29
N GLY A 151 5.72 20.41 23.18
CA GLY A 151 6.77 21.02 22.35
C GLY A 151 7.64 20.01 21.58
N LEU A 152 7.38 18.71 21.67
CA LEU A 152 8.16 17.64 21.02
C LEU A 152 8.06 17.66 19.50
N LEU A 153 6.98 18.24 18.96
CA LEU A 153 6.76 18.41 17.52
C LEU A 153 7.30 19.73 16.97
N ALA A 154 7.81 20.63 17.83
CA ALA A 154 8.24 21.98 17.47
C ALA A 154 9.66 21.99 16.86
N ASN A 155 9.90 21.20 15.81
CA ASN A 155 11.10 21.36 14.99
C ASN A 155 10.78 22.30 13.81
N LYS A 156 10.97 23.61 14.06
CA LYS A 156 10.65 24.77 13.18
C LYS A 156 11.36 24.79 11.81
N LYS A 157 12.18 23.79 11.46
CA LYS A 157 12.79 23.71 10.13
C LYS A 157 12.20 22.50 9.39
N LYS A 158 11.55 22.75 8.25
CA LYS A 158 11.25 21.73 7.23
C LYS A 158 12.59 21.19 6.72
N LYS A 159 13.26 20.34 7.52
CA LYS A 159 14.43 19.60 7.06
C LYS A 159 13.99 18.82 5.82
N PRO A 160 14.77 18.84 4.73
CA PRO A 160 14.47 18.00 3.57
C PRO A 160 14.33 16.55 4.02
N PRO A 161 13.47 15.75 3.35
CA PRO A 161 13.35 14.33 3.67
C PRO A 161 14.73 13.68 3.65
N LEU A 162 15.05 12.93 4.70
CA LEU A 162 16.29 12.16 4.78
C LEU A 162 16.31 11.12 3.65
N PRO A 163 17.51 10.67 3.24
CA PRO A 163 17.62 9.55 2.31
C PRO A 163 16.84 8.33 2.82
N THR A 164 15.88 7.82 2.04
CA THR A 164 15.12 6.62 2.42
C THR A 164 15.88 5.37 1.99
N THR A 165 17.04 5.13 2.62
CA THR A 165 17.86 3.94 2.38
C THR A 165 17.58 2.90 3.44
N GLY A 166 16.80 1.86 3.09
CA GLY A 166 16.47 0.76 3.98
C GLY A 166 15.52 1.12 5.13
N LYS A 167 15.59 0.35 6.22
CA LYS A 167 14.64 0.44 7.35
C LYS A 167 14.92 1.67 8.22
N THR A 168 13.91 2.52 8.39
CA THR A 168 13.96 3.66 9.31
C THR A 168 14.10 3.21 10.77
N PRO A 169 14.93 3.86 11.60
CA PRO A 169 15.00 3.57 13.04
C PRO A 169 13.64 3.69 13.74
N LEU A 170 13.38 2.84 14.74
CA LEU A 170 12.06 2.76 15.42
C LEU A 170 11.61 4.12 16.00
N ARG A 171 12.53 4.89 16.58
CA ARG A 171 12.23 6.22 17.15
C ARG A 171 11.70 7.18 16.09
N GLU A 172 12.30 7.18 14.90
CA GLU A 172 11.88 8.03 13.79
C GLU A 172 10.53 7.59 13.23
N GLN A 173 10.26 6.29 13.14
CA GLN A 173 8.94 5.79 12.73
C GLN A 173 7.82 6.31 13.64
N VAL A 174 8.03 6.29 14.96
CA VAL A 174 7.07 6.82 15.95
C VAL A 174 6.89 8.32 15.77
N VAL A 175 7.99 9.08 15.62
CA VAL A 175 7.92 10.53 15.39
C VAL A 175 7.17 10.84 14.10
N HIS A 176 7.46 10.14 13.00
CA HIS A 176 6.76 10.32 11.73
C HIS A 176 5.27 10.01 11.83
N PHE A 177 4.90 8.96 12.57
CA PHE A 177 3.51 8.58 12.79
C PHE A 177 2.73 9.63 13.60
N VAL A 178 3.34 10.21 14.64
CA VAL A 178 2.69 11.21 15.50
C VAL A 178 2.74 12.62 14.88
N LYS A 179 3.66 12.89 13.95
CA LYS A 179 3.87 14.22 13.38
C LYS A 179 2.67 14.76 12.59
N LYS A 180 1.94 13.91 11.87
CA LYS A 180 0.77 14.32 11.07
C LYS A 180 -0.50 13.68 11.64
N PRO A 181 -1.52 14.46 12.04
CA PRO A 181 -2.74 13.90 12.59
C PRO A 181 -3.54 13.16 11.50
N MET A 182 -4.20 12.07 11.89
CA MET A 182 -5.15 11.35 11.05
C MET A 182 -6.42 12.17 10.79
N PRO A 183 -7.12 11.97 9.65
CA PRO A 183 -8.32 12.72 9.31
C PRO A 183 -9.44 12.52 10.34
N GLY A 184 -10.12 13.62 10.69
CA GLY A 184 -11.15 13.62 11.72
C GLY A 184 -12.57 13.36 11.24
N ASN A 185 -12.84 13.58 9.96
CA ASN A 185 -14.19 13.56 9.37
C ASN A 185 -14.50 12.21 8.71
N LEU A 186 -14.07 11.11 9.32
CA LEU A 186 -14.42 9.79 8.82
C LEU A 186 -15.82 9.41 9.29
N PRO A 187 -16.61 8.75 8.42
CA PRO A 187 -17.92 8.25 8.80
C PRO A 187 -17.86 7.30 10.00
N THR A 188 -18.89 7.38 10.85
CA THR A 188 -19.00 6.55 12.06
C THR A 188 -19.51 5.13 11.77
N ARG A 189 -19.98 4.86 10.55
CA ARG A 189 -20.47 3.55 10.12
C ARG A 189 -19.92 3.26 8.72
N THR A 190 -19.81 1.98 8.39
CA THR A 190 -19.55 1.56 7.00
C THR A 190 -20.79 1.80 6.14
N THR A 191 -20.65 1.85 4.82
CA THR A 191 -21.79 2.07 3.91
C THR A 191 -22.91 1.05 4.12
N ARG A 192 -22.56 -0.24 4.23
CA ARG A 192 -23.51 -1.31 4.61
C ARG A 192 -24.20 -1.08 5.95
N GLY A 193 -23.47 -0.59 6.96
CA GLY A 193 -24.05 -0.26 8.27
C GLY A 193 -24.91 1.01 8.28
N MET A 194 -24.72 1.92 7.33
CA MET A 194 -25.60 3.08 7.14
C MET A 194 -26.91 2.69 6.46
N LEU A 195 -26.83 1.81 5.46
CA LEU A 195 -27.99 1.33 4.70
C LEU A 195 -28.79 0.24 5.45
N GLY A 196 -28.31 -0.22 6.62
CA GLY A 196 -28.97 -1.28 7.39
C GLY A 196 -28.89 -2.67 6.74
N LEU A 197 -27.95 -2.85 5.81
CA LEU A 197 -27.83 -4.05 4.96
C LEU A 197 -26.94 -5.10 5.62
N GLU A 198 -27.14 -5.40 6.91
CA GLU A 198 -26.22 -6.27 7.67
C GLU A 198 -26.39 -7.78 7.36
N ASP A 199 -27.43 -8.19 6.63
CA ASP A 199 -27.61 -9.59 6.19
C ASP A 199 -26.67 -9.92 5.02
N ASP A 200 -25.96 -11.05 5.12
CA ASP A 200 -24.97 -11.55 4.16
C ASP A 200 -25.55 -12.42 3.05
N LYS A 201 -26.82 -12.82 3.16
CA LYS A 201 -27.52 -13.68 2.20
C LYS A 201 -28.43 -12.93 1.25
N MET A 202 -28.63 -11.63 1.45
CA MET A 202 -29.48 -10.82 0.60
C MET A 202 -28.67 -9.81 -0.21
N VAL A 203 -28.99 -9.69 -1.50
CA VAL A 203 -28.53 -8.59 -2.35
C VAL A 203 -29.64 -7.54 -2.38
N PRO A 204 -29.46 -6.39 -1.70
CA PRO A 204 -30.50 -5.38 -1.64
C PRO A 204 -30.55 -4.58 -2.94
N ILE A 205 -31.78 -4.32 -3.38
CA ILE A 205 -32.07 -3.50 -4.54
C ILE A 205 -32.43 -2.11 -4.02
N LEU A 206 -31.56 -1.13 -4.28
CA LEU A 206 -31.79 0.25 -3.88
C LEU A 206 -32.60 0.97 -4.96
N ARG A 207 -33.71 1.58 -4.55
CA ARG A 207 -34.59 2.40 -5.41
C ARG A 207 -34.79 3.77 -4.77
N VAL A 208 -34.96 4.79 -5.60
CA VAL A 208 -35.32 6.13 -5.12
C VAL A 208 -36.83 6.17 -4.93
N PRO A 209 -37.35 6.30 -3.70
CA PRO A 209 -38.79 6.19 -3.44
C PRO A 209 -39.63 7.25 -4.15
N ASN A 210 -39.04 8.40 -4.49
CA ASN A 210 -39.74 9.53 -5.14
C ASN A 210 -39.61 9.55 -6.68
N LYS A 211 -38.98 8.54 -7.30
CA LYS A 211 -38.80 8.42 -8.76
C LYS A 211 -39.13 7.00 -9.25
N VAL A 212 -40.24 6.43 -8.79
CA VAL A 212 -40.67 5.10 -9.23
C VAL A 212 -41.64 5.26 -10.41
N SER A 213 -41.13 5.18 -11.63
CA SER A 213 -41.88 4.98 -12.89
C SER A 213 -41.56 3.59 -13.47
N GLU A 214 -42.28 3.14 -14.50
CA GLU A 214 -41.95 1.88 -15.20
C GLU A 214 -40.52 1.87 -15.77
N ASP A 215 -39.97 3.04 -16.08
CA ASP A 215 -38.59 3.24 -16.57
C ASP A 215 -37.56 3.56 -15.46
N SER A 216 -37.87 3.30 -14.19
CA SER A 216 -36.98 3.69 -13.08
C SER A 216 -35.80 2.72 -12.90
N ASP A 217 -34.59 3.28 -12.86
CA ASP A 217 -33.36 2.53 -12.64
C ASP A 217 -33.29 1.92 -11.23
N ALA A 218 -32.88 0.66 -11.16
CA ALA A 218 -32.61 -0.05 -9.92
C ALA A 218 -31.10 -0.32 -9.78
N VAL A 219 -30.52 0.02 -8.62
CA VAL A 219 -29.09 -0.21 -8.36
C VAL A 219 -28.93 -1.44 -7.48
N PHE A 220 -28.16 -2.41 -7.96
CA PHE A 220 -27.73 -3.57 -7.19
C PHE A 220 -26.52 -3.21 -6.34
N TYR A 221 -26.65 -3.36 -5.03
CA TYR A 221 -25.54 -3.13 -4.10
C TYR A 221 -24.84 -4.45 -3.77
N PHE A 222 -23.59 -4.58 -4.20
CA PHE A 222 -22.75 -5.73 -3.86
C PHE A 222 -21.87 -5.39 -2.65
N PRO A 223 -22.15 -5.97 -1.47
CA PRO A 223 -21.36 -5.71 -0.28
C PRO A 223 -19.96 -6.33 -0.41
N GLY A 224 -18.97 -5.72 0.24
CA GLY A 224 -17.64 -6.31 0.41
C GLY A 224 -16.51 -5.59 -0.29
N CYS A 225 -16.77 -4.45 -0.93
CA CYS A 225 -15.70 -3.62 -1.49
C CYS A 225 -14.89 -2.95 -0.36
N GLY A 226 -13.56 -2.95 -0.46
CA GLY A 226 -12.69 -2.32 0.55
C GLY A 226 -12.90 -0.82 0.72
N SER A 227 -13.37 -0.12 -0.33
CA SER A 227 -13.67 1.32 -0.27
C SER A 227 -14.86 1.63 0.63
N GLU A 228 -15.92 0.81 0.60
CA GLU A 228 -17.13 0.95 1.42
C GLU A 228 -16.82 0.95 2.93
N ARG A 229 -15.71 0.29 3.31
CA ARG A 229 -15.30 0.11 4.71
C ARG A 229 -14.65 1.34 5.31
N LEU A 230 -14.20 2.29 4.49
CA LEU A 230 -13.47 3.51 4.89
C LEU A 230 -14.16 4.79 4.40
N PHE A 231 -14.85 4.73 3.26
CA PHE A 231 -15.52 5.86 2.62
C PHE A 231 -17.00 5.50 2.43
N SER A 232 -17.85 6.03 3.30
CA SER A 232 -19.30 5.84 3.25
C SER A 232 -20.04 7.17 3.02
N GLN A 233 -19.45 8.04 2.20
CA GLN A 233 -20.03 9.32 1.79
C GLN A 233 -20.60 9.20 0.38
#